data_AF-A0A9D5LME5-F1
#
_entry.id   AF-A0A9D5LME5-F1
#
_cell.length_a   1.000
_cell.length_b   1.000
_cell.length_c   1.000
_cell.angle_alpha   90.00
_cell.angle_beta   90.00
_cell.angle_gamma   90.00
#
_symmetry.space_group_name_H-M   'P 1'
#
loop_
_entity.id
_entity.type
_entity.pdbx_description
1 polymer ?
#
loop_
_entity_poly.entity_id
_entity_poly.type
_entity_poly.pdbx_seq_one_letter_code
_entity_poly.pdbx_strand_id
1 'polypeptide(L)'
;MKKLLLLILLLLSSAPIWAEDIIIPVDEDPENPPRNHRTRSRPMMQWCTIDTDARTVTTTLTLPVLTYYILDESEAVIVASDSPEEFADGVATLPAGAYTLRLVTAESAYTGPLDIQ
;
A
#
# COMPACT_ATOMS: atom_id res chain seq x y z
N MET A 1 50.37 7.65 -33.07
CA MET A 1 49.34 8.68 -33.32
C MET A 1 47.98 7.99 -33.39
N LYS A 2 47.01 8.40 -32.54
CA LYS A 2 45.54 8.22 -32.64
C LYS A 2 45.01 6.77 -32.66
N LYS A 3 43.87 6.36 -32.10
CA LYS A 3 42.78 6.82 -31.19
C LYS A 3 41.99 5.50 -30.97
N LEU A 4 41.73 5.04 -29.74
CA LEU A 4 40.54 5.33 -28.92
C LEU A 4 39.22 4.72 -29.44
N LEU A 5 38.48 4.14 -28.48
CA LEU A 5 37.08 3.68 -28.44
C LEU A 5 36.82 2.19 -28.72
N LEU A 6 36.62 1.34 -27.71
CA LEU A 6 35.58 1.32 -26.65
C LEU A 6 34.20 0.98 -27.26
N LEU A 7 33.80 -0.28 -27.16
CA LEU A 7 32.39 -0.68 -27.30
C LEU A 7 31.94 -1.34 -26.00
N ILE A 8 31.02 -0.63 -25.37
CA ILE A 8 30.25 -0.91 -24.17
C ILE A 8 29.13 -1.89 -24.54
N LEU A 9 28.78 -2.85 -23.68
CA LEU A 9 27.43 -2.95 -23.13
C LEU A 9 27.38 -4.00 -22.01
N LEU A 10 27.07 -3.50 -20.81
CA LEU A 10 26.75 -4.26 -19.62
C LEU A 10 25.63 -5.26 -19.95
N LEU A 11 25.90 -6.55 -19.73
CA LEU A 11 24.86 -7.51 -19.39
C LEU A 11 24.43 -7.20 -17.96
N LEU A 12 23.46 -6.30 -17.79
CA LEU A 12 22.67 -6.29 -16.56
C LEU A 12 21.89 -7.60 -16.54
N SER A 13 22.38 -8.59 -15.80
CA SER A 13 21.53 -9.66 -15.32
C SER A 13 20.57 -9.03 -14.31
N SER A 14 19.42 -8.57 -14.78
CA SER A 14 18.27 -8.31 -13.92
C SER A 14 17.82 -9.66 -13.38
N ALA A 15 18.40 -10.06 -12.25
CA ALA A 15 17.83 -11.10 -11.42
C ALA A 15 16.38 -10.67 -11.09
N PRO A 16 15.41 -11.60 -11.05
CA PRO A 16 14.06 -11.27 -10.64
C PRO A 16 14.14 -10.73 -9.21
N ILE A 17 13.86 -9.45 -9.04
CA ILE A 17 13.60 -8.88 -7.72
C ILE A 17 12.28 -9.53 -7.31
N TRP A 18 12.26 -10.15 -6.14
CA TRP A 18 11.09 -10.87 -5.66
C TRP A 18 9.98 -9.83 -5.46
N ALA A 19 8.93 -9.92 -6.28
CA ALA A 19 7.71 -9.15 -6.09
C ALA A 19 7.09 -9.65 -4.78
N GLU A 20 7.39 -8.96 -3.68
CA GLU A 20 6.79 -9.27 -2.39
C GLU A 20 5.50 -8.49 -2.28
N ASP A 21 4.38 -9.19 -2.45
CA ASP A 21 3.06 -8.69 -2.08
C ASP A 21 3.11 -8.11 -0.66
N ILE A 22 2.80 -6.82 -0.50
CA ILE A 22 2.77 -6.19 0.81
C ILE A 22 1.43 -6.53 1.47
N ILE A 23 1.43 -7.51 2.36
CA ILE A 23 0.24 -7.93 3.11
C ILE A 23 0.18 -7.18 4.45
N ILE A 24 -0.83 -6.35 4.60
CA ILE A 24 -1.01 -5.45 5.73
C ILE A 24 -2.26 -5.90 6.50
N PRO A 25 -2.16 -6.35 7.76
CA PRO A 25 -3.33 -6.53 8.61
C PRO A 25 -3.97 -5.16 8.85
N VAL A 26 -5.28 -5.09 8.73
CA VAL A 26 -6.04 -3.86 8.99
C VAL A 26 -7.10 -4.09 10.05
N ASP A 27 -7.25 -3.11 10.93
CA ASP A 27 -8.28 -3.08 11.97
C ASP A 27 -9.14 -1.85 11.80
N GLU A 28 -10.37 -1.91 12.32
CA GLU A 28 -11.29 -0.78 12.31
C GLU A 28 -10.71 0.38 13.13
N ASP A 29 -10.70 1.58 12.54
CA ASP A 29 -10.17 2.77 13.17
C ASP A 29 -11.09 3.20 14.33
N PRO A 30 -10.62 3.15 15.60
CA PRO A 30 -11.45 3.46 16.75
C PRO A 30 -11.92 4.92 16.78
N GLU A 31 -11.25 5.83 16.06
CA GLU A 31 -11.65 7.23 15.95
C GLU A 31 -12.78 7.45 14.93
N ASN A 32 -12.99 6.49 14.02
CA ASN A 32 -13.99 6.56 12.96
C ASN A 32 -14.93 5.33 12.99
N PRO A 33 -15.70 5.17 14.08
CA PRO A 33 -16.55 4.00 14.27
C PRO A 33 -17.70 3.94 13.24
N PRO A 34 -18.14 2.73 12.85
CA PRO A 34 -19.25 2.52 11.95
C PRO A 34 -20.52 3.17 12.45
N ARG A 35 -21.28 3.75 11.52
CA ARG A 35 -22.57 4.40 11.83
C ARG A 35 -23.63 3.46 12.42
N ASN A 36 -23.45 2.14 12.32
CA ASN A 36 -24.39 1.12 12.82
C ASN A 36 -23.66 -0.02 13.54
N HIS A 37 -23.27 0.21 14.79
CA HIS A 37 -22.55 -0.77 15.61
C HIS A 37 -23.48 -1.87 16.14
N ARG A 38 -23.88 -2.83 15.28
CA ARG A 38 -24.44 -4.11 15.75
C ARG A 38 -23.28 -5.04 16.07
N THR A 39 -23.18 -5.44 17.34
CA THR A 39 -22.17 -6.35 17.90
C THR A 39 -22.09 -7.64 17.07
N ARG A 40 -21.16 -7.70 16.10
CA ARG A 40 -20.89 -8.92 15.34
C ARG A 40 -20.03 -9.86 16.18
N SER A 41 -20.43 -11.13 16.17
CA SER A 41 -19.77 -12.24 16.84
C SER A 41 -18.38 -12.47 16.24
N ARG A 42 -17.33 -12.11 16.99
CA ARG A 42 -15.89 -12.24 16.70
C ARG A 42 -15.37 -11.31 15.57
N PRO A 43 -14.30 -10.53 15.82
CA PRO A 43 -13.63 -9.80 14.76
C PRO A 43 -13.03 -10.80 13.76
N MET A 44 -13.45 -10.71 12.51
CA MET A 44 -12.83 -11.44 11.41
C MET A 44 -11.56 -10.68 11.06
N MET A 45 -10.41 -11.35 11.04
CA MET A 45 -9.15 -10.70 10.68
C MET A 45 -9.23 -10.19 9.23
N GLN A 46 -8.97 -8.90 9.03
CA GLN A 46 -9.02 -8.23 7.73
C GLN A 46 -7.61 -7.91 7.25
N TRP A 47 -7.42 -7.86 5.94
CA TRP A 47 -6.13 -7.55 5.33
C TRP A 47 -6.29 -6.72 4.06
N CYS A 48 -5.22 -6.00 3.75
CA CYS A 48 -4.99 -5.32 2.49
C CYS A 48 -3.72 -5.91 1.86
N THR A 49 -3.73 -6.16 0.56
CA THR A 49 -2.56 -6.57 -0.19
C THR A 49 -2.30 -5.54 -1.27
N ILE A 50 -1.08 -4.98 -1.28
CA ILE A 50 -0.62 -4.03 -2.30
C ILE A 50 0.43 -4.72 -3.14
N ASP A 51 0.17 -4.85 -4.43
CA ASP A 51 1.12 -5.33 -5.43
C ASP A 51 1.52 -4.13 -6.30
N THR A 52 2.70 -3.60 -6.06
CA THR A 52 3.24 -2.43 -6.76
C THR A 52 3.66 -2.73 -8.19
N ASP A 53 3.96 -3.99 -8.52
CA ASP A 53 4.39 -4.39 -9.86
C ASP A 53 3.19 -4.59 -10.78
N ALA A 54 2.16 -5.29 -10.29
CA ALA A 54 0.90 -5.45 -10.99
C ALA A 54 0.00 -4.21 -10.89
N ARG A 55 0.37 -3.23 -10.05
CA ARG A 55 -0.40 -2.00 -9.77
C ARG A 55 -1.80 -2.34 -9.25
N THR A 56 -1.90 -3.30 -8.35
CA THR A 56 -3.19 -3.74 -7.80
C THR A 56 -3.25 -3.60 -6.29
N VAL A 57 -4.46 -3.39 -5.78
CA VAL A 57 -4.77 -3.40 -4.35
C VAL A 57 -5.96 -4.31 -4.14
N THR A 58 -5.82 -5.30 -3.26
CA THR A 58 -6.91 -6.22 -2.90
C THR A 58 -7.15 -6.21 -1.40
N THR A 59 -8.39 -6.49 -0.98
CA THR A 59 -8.75 -6.45 0.44
C THR A 59 -9.85 -7.45 0.77
N THR A 60 -9.92 -7.88 2.03
CA THR A 60 -11.02 -8.69 2.58
C THR A 60 -12.14 -7.89 3.22
N LEU A 61 -12.10 -6.56 3.15
CA LEU A 61 -13.21 -5.72 3.58
C LEU A 61 -14.49 -6.08 2.82
N THR A 62 -15.62 -6.12 3.54
CA THR A 62 -16.92 -6.44 2.93
C THR A 62 -17.52 -5.28 2.16
N LEU A 63 -17.10 -4.06 2.49
CA LEU A 63 -17.53 -2.84 1.82
C LEU A 63 -16.44 -2.37 0.84
N PRO A 64 -16.82 -1.76 -0.29
CA PRO A 64 -15.85 -1.20 -1.22
C PRO A 64 -15.06 -0.08 -0.55
N VAL A 65 -13.75 -0.06 -0.81
CA VAL A 65 -12.89 1.07 -0.44
C VAL A 65 -13.16 2.20 -1.41
N LEU A 66 -13.39 3.39 -0.86
CA LEU A 66 -13.63 4.63 -1.60
C LEU A 66 -12.35 5.45 -1.75
N THR A 67 -11.45 5.36 -0.77
CA THR A 67 -10.19 6.10 -0.79
C THR A 67 -9.13 5.38 0.02
N TYR A 68 -7.91 5.40 -0.48
CA TYR A 68 -6.71 4.85 0.12
C TYR A 68 -5.79 6.00 0.53
N TYR A 69 -5.18 5.88 1.70
CA TYR A 69 -4.21 6.85 2.21
C TYR A 69 -2.97 6.15 2.74
N ILE A 70 -1.82 6.79 2.55
CA ILE A 70 -0.60 6.54 3.34
C ILE A 70 -0.33 7.76 4.20
N LEU A 71 -0.17 7.53 5.49
CA LEU A 71 0.18 8.55 6.47
C LEU A 71 1.59 8.30 7.01
N ASP A 72 2.33 9.38 7.29
CA ASP A 72 3.62 9.30 7.98
C ASP A 72 3.47 9.16 9.51
N GLU A 73 4.60 9.16 10.23
CA GLU A 73 4.65 9.06 11.70
C GLU A 73 3.97 10.23 12.43
N SER A 74 3.76 11.36 11.75
CA SER A 74 3.05 12.54 12.27
C SER A 74 1.58 12.55 11.87
N GLU A 75 1.07 11.44 11.31
CA GLU A 75 -0.27 11.29 10.74
C GLU A 75 -0.55 12.26 9.58
N ALA A 76 0.49 12.77 8.91
CA ALA A 76 0.32 13.59 7.72
C ALA A 76 0.10 12.70 6.49
N VAL A 77 -0.86 13.07 5.63
CA VAL A 77 -1.16 12.34 4.40
C VAL A 77 -0.05 12.56 3.37
N ILE A 78 0.60 11.49 2.96
CA ILE A 78 1.67 11.48 1.95
C ILE A 78 1.15 11.01 0.59
N VAL A 79 0.31 9.97 0.60
CA VAL A 79 -0.35 9.44 -0.60
C VAL A 79 -1.85 9.41 -0.33
N ALA A 80 -2.65 9.83 -1.30
CA ALA A 80 -4.11 9.71 -1.28
C ALA A 80 -4.62 9.42 -2.69
N SER A 81 -5.43 8.39 -2.86
CA SER A 81 -6.06 8.09 -4.15
C SER A 81 -7.35 7.30 -3.98
N ASP A 82 -8.29 7.49 -4.90
CA ASP A 82 -9.49 6.67 -5.09
C ASP A 82 -9.29 5.58 -6.16
N SER A 83 -8.13 5.58 -6.84
CA SER A 83 -7.72 4.61 -7.84
C SER A 83 -6.69 3.63 -7.27
N PRO A 84 -6.98 2.31 -7.23
CA PRO A 84 -6.02 1.30 -6.75
C PRO A 84 -4.68 1.32 -7.48
N GLU A 85 -4.68 1.56 -8.80
CA GLU A 85 -3.46 1.58 -9.62
C GLU A 85 -2.56 2.77 -9.26
N GLU A 86 -3.15 3.97 -9.17
CA GLU A 86 -2.40 5.18 -8.81
C GLU A 86 -1.91 5.13 -7.36
N PHE A 87 -2.69 4.50 -6.48
CA PHE A 87 -2.27 4.27 -5.10
C PHE A 87 -1.04 3.35 -5.03
N ALA A 88 -1.05 2.23 -5.77
CA ALA A 88 0.07 1.30 -5.83
C ALA A 88 1.33 1.98 -6.39
N ASP A 89 1.19 2.80 -7.44
CA ASP A 89 2.31 3.62 -7.96
C ASP A 89 2.85 4.59 -6.91
N GLY A 90 1.96 5.25 -6.16
CA GLY A 90 2.33 6.14 -5.07
C GLY A 90 3.17 5.43 -4.01
N VAL A 91 2.71 4.25 -3.56
CA VAL A 91 3.41 3.40 -2.59
C VAL A 91 4.79 2.99 -3.10
N ALA A 92 4.90 2.60 -4.38
CA ALA A 92 6.17 2.19 -5.00
C ALA A 92 7.25 3.28 -5.02
N THR A 93 6.87 4.55 -4.88
CA THR A 93 7.79 5.70 -4.87
C THR A 93 8.21 6.15 -3.47
N LEU A 94 7.62 5.57 -2.42
CA LEU A 94 7.92 5.97 -1.05
C LEU A 94 9.35 5.54 -0.66
N PRO A 95 10.08 6.36 0.10
CA PRO A 95 11.34 5.94 0.68
C PRO A 95 11.10 4.86 1.74
N ALA A 96 12.14 4.06 2.02
CA ALA A 96 12.11 3.09 3.12
C ALA A 96 11.80 3.79 4.44
N GLY A 97 10.88 3.23 5.22
CA GLY A 97 10.35 3.85 6.42
C GLY A 97 9.06 3.20 6.94
N ALA A 98 8.63 3.66 8.12
CA ALA A 98 7.40 3.25 8.74
C ALA A 98 6.27 4.23 8.41
N TYR A 99 5.11 3.69 8.04
CA TYR A 99 3.93 4.42 7.61
C TYR A 99 2.67 3.76 8.16
N THR A 100 1.54 4.45 8.00
CA THR A 100 0.21 3.89 8.26
C THR A 100 -0.58 3.84 6.97
N LEU A 101 -1.08 2.66 6.61
CA LEU A 101 -2.13 2.50 5.61
C LEU A 101 -3.48 2.89 6.25
N ARG A 102 -4.29 3.68 5.56
CA ARG A 102 -5.70 3.90 5.91
C ARG A 102 -6.61 3.67 4.71
N LEU A 103 -7.62 2.83 4.88
CA LEU A 103 -8.65 2.50 3.91
C LEU A 103 -9.97 3.11 4.36
N VAL A 104 -10.61 3.91 3.53
CA VAL A 104 -11.90 4.53 3.86
C VAL A 104 -13.01 3.88 3.06
N THR A 105 -14.05 3.40 3.74
CA THR A 105 -15.27 2.87 3.13
C THR A 105 -16.43 3.84 3.36
N ALA A 106 -17.62 3.50 2.86
CA ALA A 106 -18.83 4.31 3.10
C ALA A 106 -19.26 4.37 4.58
N GLU A 107 -18.82 3.41 5.40
CA GLU A 107 -19.30 3.28 6.79
C GLU A 107 -18.23 3.53 7.85
N SER A 108 -16.97 3.18 7.57
CA SER A 108 -15.86 3.27 8.52
C SER A 108 -14.51 3.38 7.81
N ALA A 109 -13.46 3.61 8.59
CA ALA A 109 -12.08 3.57 8.15
C ALA A 109 -11.36 2.38 8.80
N TYR A 110 -10.35 1.86 8.12
CA TYR A 110 -9.51 0.77 8.58
C TYR A 110 -8.05 1.20 8.49
N THR A 111 -7.24 0.88 9.49
CA THR A 111 -5.82 1.23 9.51
C THR A 111 -4.94 0.01 9.72
N GLY A 112 -3.73 0.06 9.18
CA GLY A 112 -2.72 -0.98 9.36
C GLY A 112 -1.31 -0.42 9.25
N PRO A 113 -0.34 -0.99 9.98
CA PRO A 113 1.05 -0.58 9.86
C PRO A 113 1.63 -0.98 8.50
N LEU A 114 2.37 -0.08 7.87
CA LEU A 114 3.06 -0.31 6.60
C LEU A 114 4.55 0.02 6.77
N ASP A 115 5.40 -0.99 6.62
CA ASP A 115 6.85 -0.80 6.59
C ASP A 115 7.37 -1.01 5.16
N ILE A 116 8.02 0.02 4.61
CA ILE A 116 8.69 -0.02 3.30
C ILE A 116 10.18 -0.30 3.53
N GLN A 117 10.76 -1.28 2.83
CA GLN A 117 12.15 -1.73 2.97
C GLN A 117 13.06 -1.26 1.84
#